data_AF-A0A6P1I9K8-F1
#
_entry.id   AF-A0A6P1I9K8-F1
#
_cell.length_a   1.000
_cell.length_b   1.000
_cell.length_c   1.000
_cell.angle_alpha   90.00
_cell.angle_beta   90.00
_cell.angle_gamma   90.00
#
_symmetry.space_group_name_H-M   'P 1'
#
loop_
_entity.id
_entity.type
_entity.pdbx_description
1 polymer ?
#
loop_
_entity_poly.entity_id
_entity_poly.type
_entity_poly.pdbx_seq_one_letter_code
_entity_poly.pdbx_strand_id
1 'polypeptide(L)'
;MQITDTTNRPEKHAPAIVITGAAHAQLFGHTRAHAYTTATVDAFDHARVTAHNRASVSAVDHALVLAGENTTVYAYDYAAVHAHDDAQVHATDDTRIVLHGNAHAAAARGVTIFGPARTNVTVTAR
;
A
#
# COMPACT_ATOMS: atom_id res chain seq x y z
N MET A 1 25.07 -36.76 8.71
CA MET A 1 24.06 -36.49 9.75
C MET A 1 23.45 -35.13 9.43
N GLN A 2 22.30 -35.12 8.75
CA GLN A 2 21.57 -33.88 8.45
C GLN A 2 20.64 -33.62 9.61
N ILE A 3 20.87 -32.53 10.34
CA ILE A 3 19.88 -32.00 11.28
C ILE A 3 19.00 -31.09 10.43
N THR A 4 17.86 -31.63 9.99
CA THR A 4 16.79 -30.82 9.40
C THR A 4 16.08 -30.15 10.57
N ASP A 5 16.34 -28.85 10.75
CA ASP A 5 15.57 -28.03 11.69
C ASP A 5 14.14 -27.89 11.15
N THR A 6 13.25 -28.80 11.57
CA THR A 6 11.81 -28.76 11.28
C THR A 6 11.07 -27.92 12.31
N THR A 7 11.69 -26.88 12.87
CA THR A 7 10.94 -25.94 13.71
C THR A 7 9.92 -25.21 12.84
N ASN A 8 8.70 -25.73 12.90
CA ASN A 8 7.45 -25.02 12.68
C ASN A 8 7.49 -23.73 13.51
N ARG A 9 8.10 -22.67 12.96
CA ARG A 9 8.08 -21.36 13.58
C ARG A 9 6.62 -20.96 13.58
N PRO A 10 5.97 -20.79 14.75
CA PRO A 10 4.67 -20.14 14.74
C PRO A 10 4.85 -18.82 14.03
N GLU A 11 3.96 -18.48 13.09
CA GLU A 11 3.88 -17.15 12.49
C GLU A 11 3.71 -16.16 13.64
N LYS A 12 4.87 -15.70 14.13
CA LYS A 12 5.02 -14.96 15.36
C LYS A 12 4.32 -13.64 15.10
N HIS A 13 3.06 -13.53 15.56
CA HIS A 13 2.16 -12.40 15.33
C HIS A 13 2.97 -11.14 15.16
N ALA A 14 3.18 -10.75 13.89
CA ALA A 14 3.96 -9.57 13.60
C ALA A 14 3.24 -8.44 14.33
N PRO A 15 3.94 -7.57 15.10
CA PRO A 15 3.26 -6.45 15.72
C PRO A 15 2.66 -5.62 14.59
N ALA A 16 1.35 -5.72 14.44
CA ALA A 16 0.62 -4.98 13.44
C ALA A 16 -0.11 -3.88 14.20
N ILE A 17 0.39 -2.66 14.05
CA ILE A 17 -0.27 -1.47 14.59
C ILE A 17 -1.64 -1.40 13.92
N VAL A 18 -2.73 -1.39 14.71
CA VAL A 18 -4.07 -1.26 14.15
C VAL A 18 -4.53 0.18 14.33
N ILE A 19 -4.92 0.81 13.21
CA ILE A 19 -5.34 2.20 13.14
C ILE A 19 -6.76 2.19 12.58
N THR A 20 -7.71 2.74 13.34
CA THR A 20 -9.14 2.67 13.02
C THR A 20 -9.86 3.96 13.44
N GLY A 21 -11.07 4.16 12.94
CA GLY A 21 -11.79 5.42 13.06
C GLY A 21 -11.07 6.55 12.34
N ALA A 22 -11.33 7.79 12.74
CA ALA A 22 -10.66 8.98 12.21
C ALA A 22 -9.23 9.19 12.78
N ALA A 23 -8.54 8.11 13.16
CA ALA A 23 -7.20 8.19 13.71
C ALA A 23 -6.16 8.50 12.63
N HIS A 24 -5.12 9.23 13.03
CA HIS A 24 -3.97 9.54 12.18
C HIS A 24 -2.71 8.92 12.78
N ALA A 25 -1.88 8.28 11.96
CA ALA A 25 -0.60 7.71 12.40
C ALA A 25 0.52 7.96 11.38
N GLN A 26 1.74 8.08 11.88
CA GLN A 26 2.94 8.14 11.06
C GLN A 26 3.82 6.92 11.36
N LEU A 27 4.26 6.24 10.31
CA LEU A 27 5.00 4.98 10.39
C LEU A 27 6.35 5.14 9.70
N PHE A 28 7.42 4.84 10.42
CA PHE A 28 8.80 4.97 9.93
C PHE A 28 9.53 3.62 9.95
N GLY A 29 10.63 3.52 9.21
CA GLY A 29 11.49 2.34 9.19
C GLY A 29 10.75 1.08 8.73
N HIS A 30 10.89 -0.02 9.48
CA HIS A 30 10.35 -1.35 9.11
C HIS A 30 9.05 -1.69 9.86
N THR A 31 8.16 -0.71 9.96
CA THR A 31 6.90 -0.83 10.70
C THR A 31 5.83 -1.56 9.88
N ARG A 32 4.88 -2.23 10.55
CA ARG A 32 3.72 -2.86 9.93
C ARG A 32 2.43 -2.38 10.58
N ALA A 33 1.44 -2.04 9.77
CA ALA A 33 0.14 -1.59 10.26
C ALA A 33 -1.03 -2.06 9.40
N HIS A 34 -2.19 -2.15 10.05
CA HIS A 34 -3.49 -2.24 9.40
C HIS A 34 -4.28 -0.96 9.63
N ALA A 35 -4.79 -0.38 8.55
CA ALA A 35 -5.63 0.80 8.56
C ALA A 35 -7.04 0.43 8.12
N TYR A 36 -8.05 0.82 8.90
CA TYR A 36 -9.45 0.51 8.62
C TYR A 36 -10.30 1.76 8.73
N THR A 37 -11.49 1.70 8.14
CA THR A 37 -12.50 2.77 8.19
C THR A 37 -11.89 4.08 7.65
N THR A 38 -12.09 5.21 8.31
CA THR A 38 -11.58 6.51 7.86
C THR A 38 -10.18 6.83 8.40
N ALA A 39 -9.36 5.81 8.67
CA ALA A 39 -8.02 6.01 9.22
C ALA A 39 -7.09 6.66 8.19
N THR A 40 -6.20 7.51 8.66
CA THR A 40 -5.16 8.14 7.82
C THR A 40 -3.78 7.70 8.28
N VAL A 41 -2.93 7.29 7.33
CA VAL A 41 -1.59 6.80 7.62
C VAL A 41 -0.57 7.45 6.70
N ASP A 42 0.47 8.06 7.27
CA ASP A 42 1.68 8.40 6.53
C ASP A 42 2.73 7.30 6.75
N ALA A 43 3.18 6.67 5.68
CA ALA A 43 4.11 5.54 5.69
C ALA A 43 5.39 5.91 4.94
N PHE A 44 6.51 5.83 5.65
CA PHE A 44 7.84 6.22 5.18
C PHE A 44 8.82 5.04 5.21
N ASP A 45 9.99 5.22 4.59
CA ASP A 45 11.07 4.23 4.50
C ASP A 45 10.58 2.87 3.99
N HIS A 46 10.55 1.83 4.83
CA HIS A 46 10.20 0.45 4.48
C HIS A 46 8.91 0.02 5.18
N ALA A 47 8.07 0.99 5.58
CA ALA A 47 6.84 0.74 6.29
C ALA A 47 5.86 -0.03 5.39
N ARG A 48 5.08 -0.92 6.01
CA ARG A 48 4.09 -1.74 5.30
C ARG A 48 2.70 -1.49 5.87
N VAL A 49 1.78 -1.08 5.02
CA VAL A 49 0.40 -0.77 5.40
C VAL A 49 -0.55 -1.66 4.62
N THR A 50 -1.48 -2.29 5.34
CA THR A 50 -2.65 -2.93 4.74
C THR A 50 -3.87 -2.08 5.06
N ALA A 51 -4.53 -1.53 4.04
CA ALA A 51 -5.55 -0.50 4.19
C ALA A 51 -6.87 -0.92 3.54
N HIS A 52 -7.96 -0.73 4.28
CA HIS A 52 -9.31 -1.10 3.89
C HIS A 52 -10.34 -0.03 4.31
N ASN A 53 -11.55 -0.12 3.76
CA ASN A 53 -12.76 0.55 4.22
C ASN A 53 -12.70 2.08 4.25
N ARG A 54 -12.29 2.73 3.16
CA ARG A 54 -12.14 4.20 3.06
C ARG A 54 -10.93 4.78 3.81
N ALA A 55 -9.95 3.95 4.15
CA ALA A 55 -8.71 4.45 4.73
C ALA A 55 -7.96 5.31 3.70
N SER A 56 -7.14 6.24 4.18
CA SER A 56 -6.26 7.06 3.35
C SER A 56 -4.81 6.78 3.73
N VAL A 57 -3.95 6.53 2.75
CA VAL A 57 -2.53 6.25 2.99
C VAL A 57 -1.65 7.14 2.11
N SER A 58 -0.72 7.87 2.71
CA SER A 58 0.41 8.48 2.01
C SER A 58 1.61 7.54 2.13
N ALA A 59 2.17 7.08 1.01
CA ALA A 59 3.29 6.15 0.95
C ALA A 59 4.47 6.82 0.25
N VAL A 60 5.62 6.86 0.93
CA VAL A 60 6.82 7.58 0.50
C VAL A 60 8.04 6.66 0.62
N ASP A 61 9.12 6.97 -0.08
CA ASP A 61 10.36 6.18 -0.15
C ASP A 61 10.09 4.75 -0.63
N HIS A 62 10.39 3.72 0.18
CA HIS A 62 10.23 2.30 -0.18
C HIS A 62 9.01 1.67 0.50
N ALA A 63 8.03 2.48 0.90
CA ALA A 63 6.84 2.01 1.59
C ALA A 63 6.01 1.08 0.69
N LEU A 64 5.41 0.07 1.32
CA LEU A 64 4.56 -0.90 0.64
C LEU A 64 3.13 -0.79 1.16
N VAL A 65 2.18 -0.60 0.24
CA VAL A 65 0.75 -0.53 0.58
C VAL A 65 -0.02 -1.65 -0.13
N LEU A 66 -0.82 -2.37 0.64
CA LEU A 66 -1.90 -3.23 0.14
C LEU A 66 -3.22 -2.47 0.38
N ALA A 67 -3.92 -2.06 -0.67
CA ALA A 67 -5.09 -1.19 -0.56
C ALA A 67 -6.33 -1.80 -1.22
N GLY A 68 -7.44 -1.86 -0.50
CA GLY A 68 -8.73 -2.39 -0.97
C GLY A 68 -9.93 -1.62 -0.46
N GLU A 69 -11.13 -2.11 -0.75
CA GLU A 69 -12.39 -1.66 -0.11
C GLU A 69 -12.53 -0.12 -0.03
N ASN A 70 -12.47 0.57 -1.18
CA ASN A 70 -12.58 2.05 -1.29
C ASN A 70 -11.46 2.85 -0.60
N THR A 71 -10.28 2.27 -0.39
CA THR A 71 -9.10 3.01 0.10
C THR A 71 -8.54 3.98 -0.93
N THR A 72 -8.06 5.13 -0.46
CA THR A 72 -7.29 6.09 -1.26
C THR A 72 -5.82 6.02 -0.88
N VAL A 73 -4.93 5.93 -1.88
CA VAL A 73 -3.48 5.92 -1.68
C VAL A 73 -2.84 7.05 -2.48
N TYR A 74 -1.94 7.79 -1.83
CA TYR A 74 -1.02 8.73 -2.47
C TYR A 74 0.38 8.15 -2.37
N ALA A 75 1.03 7.86 -3.50
CA ALA A 75 2.30 7.16 -3.55
C ALA A 75 3.37 7.96 -4.30
N TYR A 76 4.57 8.04 -3.70
CA TYR A 76 5.67 8.90 -4.13
C TYR A 76 7.00 8.13 -4.08
N ASP A 77 8.03 8.70 -4.73
CA ASP A 77 9.39 8.15 -4.79
C ASP A 77 9.43 6.69 -5.28
N TYR A 78 9.86 5.74 -4.46
CA TYR A 78 10.01 4.31 -4.80
C TYR A 78 8.88 3.46 -4.22
N ALA A 79 7.74 4.07 -3.85
CA ALA A 79 6.67 3.38 -3.17
C ALA A 79 6.08 2.25 -4.04
N ALA A 80 5.60 1.20 -3.38
CA ALA A 80 4.94 0.08 -4.03
C ALA A 80 3.50 -0.04 -3.55
N VAL A 81 2.55 -0.13 -4.48
CA VAL A 81 1.12 -0.25 -4.17
C VAL A 81 0.51 -1.44 -4.88
N HIS A 82 -0.16 -2.31 -4.12
CA HIS A 82 -1.05 -3.33 -4.66
C HIS A 82 -2.48 -2.91 -4.36
N ALA A 83 -3.24 -2.57 -5.40
CA ALA A 83 -4.60 -2.08 -5.26
C ALA A 83 -5.62 -3.10 -5.79
N HIS A 84 -6.68 -3.31 -5.02
CA HIS A 84 -7.79 -4.21 -5.32
C HIS A 84 -9.15 -3.52 -5.09
N ASP A 85 -10.22 -4.19 -5.50
CA ASP A 85 -11.60 -3.70 -5.40
C ASP A 85 -11.76 -2.28 -5.96
N ASP A 86 -12.35 -1.37 -5.20
CA ASP A 86 -12.59 0.02 -5.61
C ASP A 86 -11.47 0.99 -5.17
N ALA A 87 -10.28 0.48 -4.83
CA ALA A 87 -9.17 1.31 -4.37
C ALA A 87 -8.71 2.31 -5.44
N GLN A 88 -8.36 3.51 -4.98
CA GLN A 88 -7.91 4.63 -5.81
C GLN A 88 -6.46 4.97 -5.48
N VAL A 89 -5.59 5.01 -6.48
CA VAL A 89 -4.17 5.31 -6.30
C VAL A 89 -3.79 6.55 -7.09
N HIS A 90 -3.16 7.52 -6.43
CA HIS A 90 -2.53 8.67 -7.05
C HIS A 90 -1.02 8.52 -6.92
N ALA A 91 -0.28 8.50 -8.02
CA ALA A 91 1.16 8.25 -7.98
C ALA A 91 2.00 9.16 -8.86
N THR A 92 3.21 9.44 -8.39
CA THR A 92 4.27 10.16 -9.11
C THR A 92 5.61 9.46 -8.94
N ASP A 93 6.64 9.98 -9.60
CA ASP A 93 8.04 9.56 -9.47
C ASP A 93 8.22 8.07 -9.81
N ASP A 94 9.19 7.38 -9.21
CA ASP A 94 9.55 5.98 -9.51
C ASP A 94 8.61 4.93 -8.85
N THR A 95 7.34 5.32 -8.60
CA THR A 95 6.35 4.47 -7.94
C THR A 95 5.98 3.27 -8.79
N ARG A 96 5.77 2.12 -8.15
CA ARG A 96 5.27 0.89 -8.77
C ARG A 96 3.85 0.56 -8.29
N ILE A 97 2.92 0.41 -9.22
CA ILE A 97 1.54 0.01 -8.91
C ILE A 97 1.22 -1.33 -9.57
N VAL A 98 0.58 -2.21 -8.81
CA VAL A 98 -0.11 -3.40 -9.33
C VAL A 98 -1.61 -3.22 -9.08
N LEU A 99 -2.39 -3.07 -10.15
CA LEU A 99 -3.84 -2.96 -10.12
C LEU A 99 -4.49 -4.33 -10.33
N HIS A 100 -5.57 -4.57 -9.61
CA HIS A 100 -6.43 -5.74 -9.76
C HIS A 100 -7.91 -5.34 -9.80
N GLY A 101 -8.73 -6.09 -10.55
CA GLY A 101 -10.17 -5.89 -10.60
C GLY A 101 -10.57 -4.47 -11.03
N ASN A 102 -11.35 -3.81 -10.19
CA ASN A 102 -11.88 -2.46 -10.43
C ASN A 102 -10.98 -1.35 -9.86
N ALA A 103 -9.77 -1.67 -9.41
CA ALA A 103 -8.91 -0.66 -8.81
C ALA A 103 -8.43 0.32 -9.88
N HIS A 104 -8.35 1.60 -9.54
CA HIS A 104 -7.98 2.67 -10.46
C HIS A 104 -6.69 3.38 -10.03
N ALA A 105 -5.90 3.84 -11.00
CA ALA A 105 -4.74 4.68 -10.76
C ALA A 105 -4.77 5.95 -11.61
N ALA A 106 -4.44 7.08 -10.99
CA ALA A 106 -4.01 8.28 -11.67
C ALA A 106 -2.49 8.42 -11.50
N ALA A 107 -1.74 8.41 -12.60
CA ALA A 107 -0.28 8.38 -12.58
C ALA A 107 0.34 9.51 -13.41
N ALA A 108 1.43 10.07 -12.91
CA ALA A 108 2.29 11.01 -13.64
C ALA A 108 3.52 10.31 -14.23
N ARG A 109 4.48 11.10 -14.77
CA ARG A 109 5.76 10.59 -15.26
C ARG A 109 6.51 9.80 -14.17
N GLY A 110 7.22 8.76 -14.60
CA GLY A 110 8.04 7.88 -13.75
C GLY A 110 7.31 6.62 -13.27
N VAL A 111 5.98 6.69 -13.14
CA VAL A 111 5.20 5.60 -12.54
C VAL A 111 5.11 4.39 -13.46
N THR A 112 5.36 3.22 -12.90
CA THR A 112 5.16 1.93 -13.59
C THR A 112 3.91 1.24 -13.07
N ILE A 113 2.95 0.96 -13.96
CA ILE A 113 1.68 0.29 -13.62
C ILE A 113 1.59 -1.08 -14.31
N PHE A 114 1.28 -2.11 -13.52
CA PHE A 114 0.88 -3.44 -13.99
C PHE A 114 -0.61 -3.62 -13.68
N GLY A 115 -1.42 -4.16 -14.60
CA GLY A 115 -2.85 -4.32 -14.30
C GLY A 115 -3.71 -4.78 -15.47
N PRO A 116 -5.01 -5.04 -15.19
CA PRO A 116 -5.90 -5.80 -16.08
C PRO A 116 -6.32 -5.04 -17.34
N ALA A 117 -6.57 -3.72 -17.26
CA ALA A 117 -7.03 -2.92 -18.39
C ALA A 117 -6.55 -1.47 -18.34
N ARG A 118 -6.37 -0.84 -19.51
CA ARG A 118 -5.99 0.58 -19.63
C ARG A 118 -7.06 1.54 -19.10
N THR A 119 -8.33 1.13 -19.07
CA THR A 119 -9.46 1.92 -18.55
C THR A 119 -9.32 2.25 -17.06
N ASN A 120 -8.54 1.45 -16.34
CA ASN A 120 -8.30 1.64 -14.92
C ASN A 120 -7.20 2.67 -14.65
N VAL A 121 -6.56 3.20 -15.70
CA VAL A 121 -5.41 4.09 -15.58
C VAL A 121 -5.69 5.42 -16.26
N THR A 122 -5.54 6.50 -15.51
CA THR A 122 -5.53 7.87 -16.02
C THR A 122 -4.11 8.41 -15.97
N VAL A 123 -3.55 8.81 -17.11
CA VAL A 123 -2.22 9.45 -17.15
C VAL A 123 -2.40 10.96 -17.05
N THR A 124 -1.81 11.56 -16.03
CA THR A 124 -1.86 13.00 -15.80
C THR A 124 -0.62 13.65 -16.43
N ALA A 125 -0.81 14.53 -17.41
CA ALA A 125 0.26 15.36 -17.93
C ALA A 125 0.48 16.55 -16.99
N ARG A 126 1.68 16.67 -16.43
CA ARG A 126 2.20 17.94 -15.88
C ARG A 126 3.56 18.19 -16.48
#